data_AF-A0A428RV81-F1
#
_entry.id   AF-A0A428RV81-F1
#
_cell.length_a   1.000
_cell.length_b   1.000
_cell.length_c   1.000
_cell.angle_alpha   90.00
_cell.angle_beta   90.00
_cell.angle_gamma   90.00
#
_symmetry.space_group_name_H-M   'P 1'
#
loop_
_entity.id
_entity.type
_entity.pdbx_description
1 polymer ?
#
loop_
_entity_poly.entity_id
_entity_poly.type
_entity_poly.pdbx_seq_one_letter_code
_entity_poly.pdbx_strand_id
1 'polypeptide(L)'
;MPDPSHDAPLAMVYAVGVGGTTGTVFILVLLFCLTDLQAIVTTSTGMPIIELILQATGSRAGTCFISLMLAICFIHGTNGSVTSASRLLYAMARDKGIVFHDYFSHISPRLEVPVRTIMLSFVFNAFFGLLYLGPTVAFNAFIASCTIFLNASYAFPLLVIIIRGRKVLTKFQTSETPWRLGERRGLILNWISVLYVGITSVFFCFPPALPVTASSMNYVSVVIGIFVVLLTLYWMIYGKTFEGPKLDVIMGERPDFFKASDEVGGGEEKKIESGTT
;
A
#
# COMPACT_ATOMS: atom_id res chain seq x y z
N MET A 1 10.15 17.00 10.66
CA MET A 1 10.55 17.34 9.28
C MET A 1 10.50 18.85 9.19
N PRO A 2 11.64 19.55 9.32
CA PRO A 2 11.69 21.02 9.34
C PRO A 2 11.29 21.65 7.99
N ASP A 3 11.75 21.10 6.87
CA ASP A 3 11.44 21.60 5.52
C ASP A 3 10.84 20.49 4.64
N PRO A 4 9.51 20.29 4.65
CA PRO A 4 8.86 19.15 3.98
C PRO A 4 9.01 19.18 2.45
N SER A 5 9.15 20.35 1.84
CA SER A 5 9.34 20.49 0.40
C SER A 5 10.70 19.97 -0.09
N HIS A 6 11.72 19.97 0.77
CA HIS A 6 13.07 19.49 0.49
C HIS A 6 13.30 18.08 1.07
N ASP A 7 12.92 17.87 2.32
CA ASP A 7 13.26 16.66 3.06
C ASP A 7 12.45 15.45 2.57
N ALA A 8 11.17 15.64 2.21
CA ALA A 8 10.33 14.54 1.74
C ALA A 8 10.85 13.89 0.45
N PRO A 9 11.13 14.66 -0.63
CA PRO A 9 11.73 14.07 -1.82
C PRO A 9 13.06 13.38 -1.54
N LEU A 10 13.93 14.04 -0.77
CA LEU A 10 15.25 13.52 -0.41
C LEU A 10 15.13 12.19 0.37
N ALA A 11 14.22 12.11 1.32
CA ALA A 11 13.92 10.90 2.08
C ALA A 11 13.44 9.75 1.17
N MET A 12 12.65 10.03 0.12
CA MET A 12 12.23 8.99 -0.83
C MET A 12 13.42 8.39 -1.59
N VAL A 13 14.37 9.21 -2.06
CA VAL A 13 15.56 8.70 -2.76
C VAL A 13 16.51 7.99 -1.79
N TYR A 14 16.70 8.50 -0.57
CA TYR A 14 17.49 7.77 0.42
C TYR A 14 16.86 6.43 0.79
N ALA A 15 15.54 6.36 0.93
CA ALA A 15 14.86 5.09 1.22
C ALA A 15 15.09 4.07 0.09
N VAL A 16 14.96 4.48 -1.17
CA VAL A 16 15.23 3.61 -2.34
C VAL A 16 16.72 3.23 -2.43
N GLY A 17 17.63 4.19 -2.20
CA GLY A 17 19.08 3.96 -2.27
C GLY A 17 19.57 3.02 -1.17
N VAL A 18 19.14 3.23 0.08
CA VAL A 18 19.50 2.37 1.21
C VAL A 18 18.85 1.00 1.06
N GLY A 19 17.56 0.94 0.69
CA GLY A 19 16.87 -0.33 0.46
C GLY A 19 17.49 -1.14 -0.68
N GLY A 20 17.84 -0.48 -1.79
CA GLY A 20 18.48 -1.12 -2.94
C GLY A 20 19.87 -1.65 -2.63
N THR A 21 20.70 -0.87 -1.95
CA THR A 21 22.07 -1.28 -1.60
C THR A 21 22.08 -2.39 -0.56
N THR A 22 21.32 -2.24 0.54
CA THR A 22 21.22 -3.28 1.58
C THR A 22 20.60 -4.57 1.07
N GLY A 23 19.54 -4.48 0.26
CA GLY A 23 18.91 -5.64 -0.38
C GLY A 23 19.84 -6.36 -1.36
N THR A 24 20.60 -5.61 -2.16
CA THR A 24 21.58 -6.20 -3.10
C THR A 24 22.69 -6.95 -2.34
N VAL A 25 23.26 -6.33 -1.31
CA VAL A 25 24.28 -6.98 -0.47
C VAL A 25 23.72 -8.25 0.19
N PHE A 26 22.49 -8.19 0.72
CA PHE A 26 21.83 -9.33 1.31
C PHE A 26 21.65 -10.48 0.31
N ILE A 27 21.11 -10.20 -0.89
CA ILE A 27 20.93 -11.22 -1.94
C ILE A 27 22.27 -11.83 -2.36
N LEU A 28 23.33 -11.03 -2.51
CA LEU A 28 24.66 -11.54 -2.86
C LEU A 28 25.18 -12.51 -1.79
N VAL A 29 25.05 -12.16 -0.51
CA VAL A 29 25.43 -13.06 0.59
C VAL A 29 24.65 -14.37 0.53
N LEU A 30 23.33 -14.30 0.34
CA LEU A 30 22.49 -15.49 0.21
C LEU A 30 22.92 -16.38 -0.97
N LEU A 31 23.26 -15.79 -2.11
CA LEU A 31 23.73 -16.52 -3.30
C LEU A 31 25.09 -17.19 -3.07
N PHE A 32 26.01 -16.57 -2.33
CA PHE A 32 27.30 -17.19 -1.98
C PHE A 32 27.16 -18.31 -0.93
N CYS A 33 26.15 -18.24 -0.06
CA CYS A 33 25.85 -19.29 0.91
C CYS A 33 25.03 -20.44 0.33
N LEU A 34 24.49 -20.30 -0.89
CA LEU A 34 23.70 -21.34 -1.54
C LEU A 34 24.62 -22.47 -1.99
N THR A 35 24.45 -23.64 -1.37
CA THR A 35 25.29 -24.83 -1.64
C THR A 35 24.50 -25.91 -2.37
N ASP A 36 23.25 -26.14 -1.98
CA ASP A 36 22.37 -27.12 -2.63
C ASP A 36 20.98 -26.50 -2.93
N LEU A 37 20.72 -26.30 -4.22
CA LEU A 37 19.45 -25.77 -4.72
C LEU A 37 18.31 -26.79 -4.60
N GLN A 38 18.58 -28.09 -4.74
CA GLN A 38 17.54 -29.13 -4.68
C GLN A 38 17.00 -29.28 -3.25
N ALA A 39 17.88 -29.22 -2.25
CA ALA A 39 17.48 -29.20 -0.85
C ALA A 39 16.56 -28.01 -0.52
N ILE A 40 16.82 -26.83 -1.09
CA ILE A 40 16.01 -25.62 -0.87
C ILE A 40 14.63 -25.73 -1.53
N VAL A 41 14.56 -26.23 -2.78
CA VAL A 41 13.30 -26.33 -3.53
C VAL A 41 12.40 -27.44 -2.98
N THR A 42 12.98 -28.52 -2.45
CA THR A 42 12.24 -29.67 -1.90
C THR A 42 12.12 -29.66 -0.37
N THR A 43 12.43 -28.53 0.25
CA THR A 43 12.49 -28.35 1.70
C THR A 43 11.19 -28.76 2.40
N SER A 44 11.32 -29.62 3.41
CA SER A 44 10.21 -30.11 4.23
C SER A 44 9.54 -29.03 5.10
N THR A 45 10.23 -27.93 5.38
CA THR A 45 9.68 -26.80 6.15
C THR A 45 8.76 -25.90 5.32
N GLY A 46 8.68 -26.10 4.00
CA GLY A 46 7.85 -25.28 3.10
C GLY A 46 8.30 -23.83 2.93
N MET A 47 9.42 -23.44 3.56
CA MET A 47 9.95 -22.08 3.51
C MET A 47 11.44 -22.08 3.08
N PRO A 48 11.73 -21.80 1.81
CA PRO A 48 13.09 -21.84 1.24
C PRO A 48 14.13 -21.00 2.00
N ILE A 49 13.72 -19.87 2.59
CA ILE A 49 14.66 -18.96 3.27
C ILE A 49 15.24 -19.56 4.56
N ILE A 50 14.49 -20.42 5.26
CA ILE A 50 14.95 -21.06 6.50
C ILE A 50 16.03 -22.09 6.18
N GLU A 51 15.82 -22.87 5.12
CA GLU A 51 16.82 -23.84 4.65
C GLU A 51 18.10 -23.14 4.19
N LEU A 52 17.98 -22.01 3.51
CA LEU A 52 19.14 -21.21 3.11
C LEU A 52 19.93 -20.72 4.34
N ILE A 53 19.25 -20.26 5.39
CA ILE A 53 19.91 -19.88 6.66
C ILE A 53 20.56 -21.10 7.31
N LEU A 54 19.98 -22.29 7.21
CA LEU A 54 20.57 -23.53 7.70
C LEU A 54 21.87 -23.88 6.96
N GLN A 55 21.86 -23.81 5.63
CA GLN A 55 23.05 -24.01 4.80
C GLN A 55 24.14 -22.98 5.11
N ALA A 56 23.76 -21.72 5.36
CA ALA A 56 24.70 -20.67 5.72
C ALA A 56 25.32 -20.82 7.13
N THR A 57 24.52 -21.27 8.10
CA THR A 57 24.92 -21.29 9.52
C THR A 57 25.58 -22.62 9.92
N GLY A 58 25.24 -23.73 9.26
CA GLY A 58 25.75 -25.07 9.59
C GLY A 58 25.30 -25.62 10.96
N SER A 59 24.46 -24.89 11.71
CA SER A 59 23.99 -25.26 13.04
C SER A 59 22.52 -24.96 13.22
N ARG A 60 21.75 -25.97 13.67
CA ARG A 60 20.31 -25.87 13.92
C ARG A 60 19.94 -24.80 14.95
N ALA A 61 20.79 -24.62 15.98
CA ALA A 61 20.55 -23.62 17.02
C ALA A 61 20.71 -22.19 16.48
N GLY A 62 21.73 -21.95 15.66
CA GLY A 62 21.96 -20.65 15.02
C GLY A 62 20.84 -20.31 14.02
N THR A 63 20.41 -21.29 13.23
CA THR A 63 19.26 -21.13 12.32
C THR A 63 17.98 -20.77 13.08
N CYS A 64 17.66 -21.47 14.17
CA CYS A 64 16.46 -21.14 14.96
C CYS A 64 16.48 -19.69 15.47
N PHE A 65 17.63 -19.22 15.96
CA PHE A 65 17.76 -17.85 16.46
C PHE A 65 17.55 -16.81 15.35
N ILE A 66 18.20 -16.98 14.19
CA ILE A 66 18.07 -16.05 13.06
C ILE A 66 16.64 -16.10 12.49
N SER A 67 16.05 -17.28 12.36
CA SER A 67 14.66 -17.44 11.92
C SER A 67 13.66 -16.78 12.88
N LEU A 68 13.91 -16.84 14.19
CA LEU A 68 13.09 -16.13 15.18
C LEU A 68 13.20 -14.62 15.03
N MET A 69 14.42 -14.07 14.85
CA MET A 69 14.60 -12.65 14.57
C MET A 69 13.87 -12.22 13.29
N LEU A 70 13.95 -13.02 12.23
CA LEU A 70 13.22 -12.77 10.99
C LEU A 70 11.70 -12.77 11.20
N ALA A 71 11.17 -13.72 11.98
CA ALA A 71 9.75 -13.77 12.32
C ALA A 71 9.30 -12.51 13.08
N ILE A 72 10.09 -12.03 14.04
CA ILE A 72 9.82 -10.78 14.77
C ILE A 72 9.77 -9.60 13.79
N CYS A 73 10.69 -9.50 12.83
CA CYS A 73 10.67 -8.46 11.80
C CYS A 73 9.38 -8.48 10.97
N PHE A 74 8.91 -9.66 10.54
CA PHE A 74 7.66 -9.79 9.79
C PHE A 74 6.43 -9.35 10.60
N ILE A 75 6.38 -9.66 11.91
CA ILE A 75 5.30 -9.22 12.80
C ILE A 75 5.25 -7.69 12.87
N HIS A 76 6.41 -7.04 13.07
CA HIS A 76 6.49 -5.58 13.12
C HIS A 76 6.12 -4.93 11.78
N GLY A 77 6.60 -5.49 10.66
CA GLY A 77 6.26 -5.03 9.32
C GLY A 77 4.75 -5.11 9.05
N THR A 78 4.12 -6.23 9.41
CA THR A 78 2.68 -6.44 9.25
C THR A 78 1.86 -5.42 10.05
N ASN A 79 2.24 -5.17 11.30
CA ASN A 79 1.59 -4.14 12.13
C ASN A 79 1.69 -2.73 11.51
N GLY A 80 2.85 -2.39 10.92
CA GLY A 80 3.04 -1.14 10.19
C GLY A 80 2.14 -1.02 8.95
N SER A 81 2.01 -2.11 8.18
CA SER A 81 1.13 -2.16 7.02
C SER A 81 -0.34 -2.04 7.38
N VAL A 82 -0.82 -2.74 8.42
CA VAL A 82 -2.22 -2.64 8.89
C VAL A 82 -2.52 -1.22 9.38
N THR A 83 -1.60 -0.61 10.11
CA THR A 83 -1.75 0.77 10.58
C THR A 83 -1.89 1.73 9.40
N SER A 84 -1.04 1.60 8.38
CA SER A 84 -1.09 2.45 7.18
C SER A 84 -2.39 2.23 6.37
N ALA A 85 -2.80 0.99 6.17
CA ALA A 85 -4.04 0.64 5.48
C ALA A 85 -5.29 1.20 6.18
N SER A 86 -5.34 1.13 7.51
CA SER A 86 -6.47 1.65 8.29
C SER A 86 -6.64 3.17 8.16
N ARG A 87 -5.54 3.92 8.05
CA ARG A 87 -5.54 5.38 7.84
C ARG A 87 -6.01 5.75 6.44
N LEU A 88 -5.60 4.98 5.43
CA LEU A 88 -6.09 5.15 4.05
C LEU A 88 -7.59 4.87 3.95
N LEU A 89 -8.06 3.78 4.57
CA LEU A 89 -9.49 3.46 4.62
C LEU A 89 -10.30 4.52 5.37
N TYR A 90 -9.76 5.07 6.46
CA TYR A 90 -10.37 6.18 7.17
C TYR A 90 -10.47 7.44 6.29
N ALA A 91 -9.40 7.81 5.57
CA ALA A 91 -9.42 8.94 4.65
C ALA A 91 -10.46 8.74 3.54
N MET A 92 -10.55 7.52 2.99
CA MET A 92 -11.59 7.16 2.02
C MET A 92 -13.00 7.21 2.63
N ALA A 93 -13.17 6.85 3.91
CA ALA A 93 -14.44 6.98 4.62
C ALA A 93 -14.85 8.43 4.82
N ARG A 94 -13.91 9.29 5.21
CA ARG A 94 -14.12 10.73 5.36
C ARG A 94 -14.58 11.37 4.05
N ASP A 95 -14.01 10.95 2.92
CA ASP A 95 -14.34 11.46 1.60
C ASP A 95 -15.57 10.76 0.97
N LYS A 96 -16.35 10.03 1.79
CA LYS A 96 -17.56 9.26 1.43
C LYS A 96 -17.36 8.22 0.33
N GLY A 97 -16.13 7.71 0.22
CA GLY A 97 -15.69 6.77 -0.81
C GLY A 97 -15.87 5.30 -0.46
N ILE A 98 -16.37 4.95 0.74
CA ILE A 98 -16.62 3.56 1.16
C ILE A 98 -18.08 3.32 1.57
N VAL A 99 -18.54 2.07 1.46
CA VAL A 99 -19.86 1.65 1.97
C VAL A 99 -19.91 1.85 3.48
N PHE A 100 -21.02 2.39 3.99
CA PHE A 100 -21.17 2.77 5.41
C PHE A 100 -20.11 3.79 5.87
N HIS A 101 -19.86 4.81 5.06
CA HIS A 101 -18.90 5.88 5.38
C HIS A 101 -19.12 6.49 6.77
N ASP A 102 -20.36 6.72 7.21
CA ASP A 102 -20.68 7.26 8.53
C ASP A 102 -20.24 6.36 9.69
N TYR A 103 -20.22 5.05 9.49
CA TYR A 103 -19.78 4.10 10.51
C TYR A 103 -18.25 4.06 10.61
N PHE A 104 -17.56 4.08 9.47
CA PHE A 104 -16.10 3.94 9.39
C PHE A 104 -15.32 5.25 9.52
N SER A 105 -15.97 6.40 9.35
CA SER A 105 -15.38 7.73 9.56
C SER A 105 -15.28 8.13 11.04
N HIS A 106 -15.62 7.23 11.97
CA HIS A 106 -15.57 7.51 13.40
C HIS A 106 -14.17 7.25 13.99
N ILE A 107 -13.59 8.28 14.62
CA ILE A 107 -12.37 8.18 15.44
C ILE A 107 -12.76 7.98 16.90
N SER A 108 -12.12 7.03 17.58
CA SER A 108 -12.30 6.84 19.02
C SER A 108 -11.64 8.01 19.79
N PRO A 109 -12.37 8.77 20.63
CA PRO A 109 -11.83 9.94 21.34
C PRO A 109 -10.79 9.59 22.41
N ARG A 110 -10.75 8.33 22.88
CA ARG A 110 -9.81 7.90 23.92
C ARG A 110 -8.47 7.42 23.36
N LEU A 111 -8.49 6.86 22.16
CA LEU A 111 -7.30 6.27 21.51
C LEU A 111 -6.80 7.10 20.33
N GLU A 112 -7.56 8.09 19.87
CA GLU A 112 -7.26 8.94 18.69
C GLU A 112 -6.97 8.14 17.41
N VAL A 113 -7.49 6.91 17.35
CA VAL A 113 -7.23 5.94 16.28
C VAL A 113 -8.54 5.40 15.72
N PRO A 114 -8.66 5.18 14.39
CA PRO A 114 -9.87 4.63 13.77
C PRO A 114 -9.96 3.11 14.00
N VAL A 115 -10.38 2.70 15.20
CA VAL A 115 -10.48 1.28 15.60
C VAL A 115 -11.37 0.47 14.64
N ARG A 116 -12.44 1.08 14.12
CA ARG A 116 -13.39 0.41 13.22
C ARG A 116 -12.75 0.03 11.88
N THR A 117 -11.91 0.90 11.31
CA THR A 117 -11.21 0.58 10.05
C THR A 117 -10.07 -0.41 10.27
N ILE A 118 -9.42 -0.38 11.44
CA ILE A 118 -8.43 -1.41 11.83
C ILE A 118 -9.09 -2.79 11.90
N MET A 119 -10.24 -2.90 12.58
CA MET A 119 -10.96 -4.18 12.67
C MET A 119 -11.41 -4.68 11.30
N LEU A 120 -11.87 -3.78 10.42
CA LEU A 120 -12.19 -4.13 9.03
C LEU A 120 -10.98 -4.69 8.30
N SER A 121 -9.83 -4.01 8.36
CA SER A 121 -8.58 -4.51 7.75
C SER A 121 -8.15 -5.84 8.33
N PHE A 122 -8.28 -6.05 9.64
CA PHE A 122 -7.93 -7.30 10.31
C PHE A 122 -8.82 -8.47 9.87
N VAL A 123 -10.14 -8.28 9.90
CA VAL A 123 -11.13 -9.28 9.46
C VAL A 123 -10.92 -9.62 7.98
N PHE A 124 -10.68 -8.61 7.14
CA PHE A 124 -10.36 -8.82 5.73
C PHE A 124 -9.08 -9.66 5.57
N ASN A 125 -7.99 -9.32 6.25
CA ASN A 125 -6.77 -10.12 6.22
C ASN A 125 -6.99 -11.55 6.76
N ALA A 126 -7.83 -11.75 7.78
CA ALA A 126 -8.15 -13.08 8.29
C ALA A 126 -8.88 -13.94 7.24
N PHE A 127 -9.83 -13.36 6.48
CA PHE A 127 -10.49 -14.04 5.36
C PHE A 127 -9.52 -14.45 4.26
N PHE A 128 -8.55 -13.60 3.91
CA PHE A 128 -7.50 -13.98 2.96
C PHE A 128 -6.48 -14.96 3.55
N GLY A 129 -6.26 -14.93 4.87
CA GLY A 129 -5.46 -15.93 5.58
C GLY A 129 -6.06 -17.33 5.52
N LEU A 130 -7.39 -17.44 5.54
CA LEU A 130 -8.10 -18.72 5.34
C LEU A 130 -7.82 -19.34 3.96
N LEU A 131 -7.44 -18.55 2.95
CA LEU A 131 -7.06 -19.04 1.63
C LEU A 131 -5.82 -19.95 1.68
N TYR A 132 -4.99 -19.83 2.72
CA TYR A 132 -3.84 -20.71 2.94
C TYR A 132 -4.24 -22.16 3.20
N LEU A 133 -5.45 -22.42 3.72
CA LEU A 133 -5.99 -23.77 3.89
C LEU A 133 -6.50 -24.37 2.57
N GLY A 134 -6.61 -23.56 1.52
CA GLY A 134 -7.10 -23.97 0.21
C GLY A 134 -6.00 -24.52 -0.71
N PRO A 135 -6.33 -24.69 -2.01
CA PRO A 135 -5.35 -25.09 -3.00
C PRO A 135 -4.19 -24.09 -3.12
N THR A 136 -2.95 -24.57 -3.11
CA THR A 136 -1.74 -23.75 -3.25
C THR A 136 -1.74 -22.89 -4.53
N VAL A 137 -2.39 -23.39 -5.59
CA VAL A 137 -2.58 -22.66 -6.86
C VAL A 137 -3.39 -21.37 -6.65
N ALA A 138 -4.47 -21.43 -5.87
CA ALA A 138 -5.31 -20.27 -5.59
C ALA A 138 -4.58 -19.24 -4.70
N PHE A 139 -3.83 -19.73 -3.71
CA PHE A 139 -3.02 -18.87 -2.84
C PHE A 139 -1.90 -18.17 -3.61
N ASN A 140 -1.18 -18.89 -4.47
CA ASN A 140 -0.12 -18.31 -5.31
C ASN A 140 -0.69 -17.29 -6.30
N ALA A 141 -1.85 -17.57 -6.91
CA ALA A 141 -2.54 -16.61 -7.77
C ALA A 141 -2.96 -15.35 -7.01
N PHE A 142 -3.42 -15.49 -5.77
CA PHE A 142 -3.75 -14.35 -4.91
C PHE A 142 -2.53 -13.48 -4.59
N ILE A 143 -1.41 -14.07 -4.15
CA ILE A 143 -0.18 -13.31 -3.86
C ILE A 143 0.30 -12.56 -5.10
N ALA A 144 0.37 -13.22 -6.25
CA ALA A 144 0.80 -12.59 -7.49
C ALA A 144 -0.16 -11.47 -7.94
N SER A 145 -1.48 -11.62 -7.72
CA SER A 145 -2.45 -10.55 -7.99
C SER A 145 -2.23 -9.32 -7.11
N CYS A 146 -1.84 -9.49 -5.83
CA CYS A 146 -1.53 -8.38 -4.93
C CYS A 146 -0.34 -7.56 -5.44
N THR A 147 0.70 -8.23 -5.96
CA THR A 147 1.85 -7.56 -6.58
C THR A 147 1.43 -6.74 -7.80
N ILE A 148 0.57 -7.28 -8.67
CA ILE A 148 0.08 -6.56 -9.84
C ILE A 148 -0.81 -5.38 -9.45
N PHE A 149 -1.69 -5.53 -8.45
CA PHE A 149 -2.51 -4.42 -7.95
C PHE A 149 -1.66 -3.31 -7.33
N LEU A 150 -0.61 -3.65 -6.60
CA LEU A 150 0.35 -2.68 -6.07
C LEU A 150 1.05 -1.92 -7.21
N ASN A 151 1.53 -2.65 -8.22
CA ASN A 151 2.16 -2.05 -9.40
C ASN A 151 1.18 -1.13 -10.16
N ALA A 152 -0.06 -1.58 -10.36
CA ALA A 152 -1.11 -0.81 -10.99
C ALA A 152 -1.41 0.47 -10.19
N SER A 153 -1.49 0.39 -8.86
CA SER A 153 -1.70 1.54 -7.98
C SER A 153 -0.61 2.61 -8.13
N TYR A 154 0.64 2.22 -8.40
CA TYR A 154 1.72 3.16 -8.70
C TYR A 154 1.65 3.71 -10.14
N ALA A 155 1.18 2.92 -11.10
CA ALA A 155 1.03 3.35 -12.49
C ALA A 155 -0.13 4.33 -12.69
N PHE A 156 -1.25 4.21 -11.97
CA PHE A 156 -2.43 5.05 -12.15
C PHE A 156 -2.16 6.56 -11.99
N PRO A 157 -1.51 7.05 -10.90
CA PRO A 157 -1.17 8.46 -10.77
C PRO A 157 -0.26 8.97 -11.89
N LEU A 158 0.69 8.14 -12.36
CA LEU A 158 1.58 8.48 -13.46
C LEU A 158 0.82 8.62 -14.79
N LEU A 159 -0.12 7.72 -15.07
CA LEU A 159 -1.01 7.78 -16.22
C LEU A 159 -1.85 9.06 -16.21
N VAL A 160 -2.44 9.42 -15.06
CA VAL A 160 -3.22 10.65 -14.93
C VAL A 160 -2.38 11.89 -15.23
N ILE A 161 -1.12 11.94 -14.76
CA ILE A 161 -0.21 13.06 -15.05
C ILE A 161 0.18 13.10 -16.54
N ILE A 162 0.36 11.96 -17.19
CA ILE A 162 0.64 11.88 -18.63
C ILE A 162 -0.56 12.39 -19.44
N ILE A 163 -1.77 11.94 -19.11
CA ILE A 163 -3.01 12.30 -19.83
C ILE A 163 -3.37 13.77 -19.62
N ARG A 164 -3.38 14.23 -18.37
CA ARG A 164 -3.74 15.62 -18.02
C ARG A 164 -2.66 16.62 -18.43
N GLY A 165 -1.47 16.13 -18.76
CA GLY A 165 -0.30 16.91 -19.08
C GLY A 165 0.36 17.47 -17.83
N ARG A 166 1.69 17.45 -17.84
CA ARG A 166 2.50 17.88 -16.71
C ARG A 166 2.37 19.37 -16.37
N LYS A 167 1.74 20.15 -17.25
CA LYS A 167 1.45 21.59 -17.07
C LYS A 167 0.54 21.88 -15.87
N VAL A 168 -0.26 20.90 -15.42
CA VAL A 168 -1.06 21.03 -14.19
C VAL A 168 -0.16 21.17 -12.96
N LEU A 169 1.02 20.55 -12.98
CA LEU A 169 1.99 20.64 -11.88
C LEU A 169 2.70 21.99 -11.86
N THR A 170 2.83 22.66 -13.01
CA THR A 170 3.47 24.00 -13.10
C THR A 170 2.77 25.04 -12.23
N LYS A 171 1.45 24.91 -11.99
CA LYS A 171 0.68 25.79 -11.09
C LYS A 171 1.06 25.63 -9.60
N PHE A 172 1.53 24.44 -9.21
CA PHE A 172 1.92 24.12 -7.83
C PHE A 172 3.44 24.06 -7.63
N GLN A 173 4.21 24.23 -8.71
CA GLN A 173 5.67 24.24 -8.69
C GLN A 173 6.16 25.69 -8.72
N THR A 174 6.36 26.29 -7.55
CA THR A 174 6.99 27.62 -7.41
C THR A 174 8.49 27.55 -7.75
N SER A 175 9.13 28.69 -8.06
CA SER A 175 10.59 28.80 -8.27
C SER A 175 11.43 28.25 -7.11
N GLU A 176 10.84 28.18 -5.91
CA GLU A 176 11.46 27.66 -4.69
C GLU A 176 11.28 26.15 -4.49
N THR A 177 10.64 25.42 -5.42
CA THR A 177 10.57 23.95 -5.29
C THR A 177 11.95 23.33 -5.53
N PRO A 178 12.55 22.67 -4.53
CA PRO A 178 13.95 22.24 -4.61
C PRO A 178 14.17 21.07 -5.57
N TRP A 179 13.13 20.25 -5.83
CA TRP A 179 13.23 19.06 -6.68
C TRP A 179 12.29 19.09 -7.88
N ARG A 180 12.70 19.85 -8.90
CA ARG A 180 11.97 19.98 -10.16
C ARG A 180 12.56 19.03 -11.20
N LEU A 181 11.91 17.87 -11.40
CA LEU A 181 12.12 17.12 -12.64
C LEU A 181 11.57 18.00 -13.78
N GLY A 182 12.42 18.61 -14.60
CA GLY A 182 11.99 19.47 -15.71
C GLY A 182 10.95 18.79 -16.62
N GLU A 183 10.09 19.57 -17.27
CA GLU A 183 8.86 19.09 -17.92
C GLU A 183 9.09 17.88 -18.84
N ARG A 184 10.07 17.98 -19.76
CA ARG A 184 10.42 16.92 -20.71
C ARG A 184 11.02 15.69 -20.03
N ARG A 185 11.96 15.88 -19.09
CA ARG A 185 12.67 14.78 -18.43
C ARG A 185 11.72 13.92 -17.60
N GLY A 186 10.86 14.54 -16.79
CA GLY A 186 9.90 13.75 -16.01
C GLY A 186 8.74 13.20 -16.83
N LEU A 187 8.38 13.79 -17.98
CA LEU A 187 7.41 13.16 -18.89
C LEU A 187 7.98 11.85 -19.49
N ILE A 188 9.26 11.87 -19.90
CA ILE A 188 9.95 10.66 -20.39
C ILE A 188 10.02 9.60 -19.29
N LEU A 189 10.42 9.99 -18.07
CA LEU A 189 10.51 9.05 -16.95
C LEU A 189 9.15 8.46 -16.55
N ASN A 190 8.08 9.26 -16.59
CA ASN A 190 6.72 8.76 -16.34
C ASN A 190 6.31 7.72 -17.39
N TRP A 191 6.59 7.98 -18.68
CA TRP A 191 6.33 7.02 -19.75
C TRP A 191 7.12 5.72 -19.60
N ILE A 192 8.41 5.81 -19.30
CA ILE A 192 9.27 4.64 -19.04
C ILE A 192 8.71 3.84 -17.87
N SER A 193 8.30 4.50 -16.79
CA SER A 193 7.77 3.84 -15.58
C SER A 193 6.46 3.12 -15.87
N VAL A 194 5.52 3.77 -16.57
CA VAL A 194 4.23 3.16 -16.96
C VAL A 194 4.45 1.99 -17.91
N LEU A 195 5.33 2.13 -18.90
CA LEU A 195 5.65 1.06 -19.84
C LEU A 195 6.29 -0.13 -19.12
N TYR A 196 7.23 0.12 -18.20
CA TYR A 196 7.85 -0.90 -17.39
C TYR A 196 6.83 -1.65 -16.53
N VAL A 197 5.94 -0.95 -15.84
CA VAL A 197 4.86 -1.56 -15.05
C VAL A 197 3.90 -2.35 -15.94
N GLY A 198 3.53 -1.82 -17.11
CA GLY A 198 2.66 -2.50 -18.06
C GLY A 198 3.27 -3.81 -18.55
N ILE A 199 4.52 -3.77 -19.02
CA ILE A 199 5.24 -4.95 -19.50
C ILE A 199 5.38 -5.99 -18.38
N THR A 200 5.90 -5.59 -17.22
CA THR A 200 6.09 -6.52 -16.08
C THR A 200 4.79 -7.14 -15.61
N SER A 201 3.68 -6.40 -15.59
CA SER A 201 2.36 -6.93 -15.23
C SER A 201 1.88 -8.02 -16.21
N VAL A 202 2.14 -7.87 -17.52
CA VAL A 202 1.83 -8.90 -18.52
C VAL A 202 2.69 -10.15 -18.28
N PHE A 203 3.99 -9.97 -18.04
CA PHE A 203 4.88 -11.10 -17.74
C PHE A 203 4.48 -11.86 -16.48
N PHE A 204 4.00 -11.18 -15.44
CA PHE A 204 3.47 -11.84 -14.23
C PHE A 204 2.18 -12.63 -14.46
N CYS A 205 1.46 -12.37 -15.55
CA CYS A 205 0.29 -13.17 -15.93
C CYS A 205 0.67 -14.47 -16.65
N PHE A 206 1.92 -14.63 -17.10
CA PHE A 206 2.36 -15.86 -17.76
C PHE A 206 2.65 -16.99 -16.76
N PRO A 207 2.44 -18.25 -17.17
CA PRO A 207 2.78 -19.41 -16.35
C PRO A 207 4.30 -19.61 -16.28
N PRO A 208 4.84 -20.12 -15.15
CA PRO A 208 6.28 -20.28 -14.95
C PRO A 208 6.90 -21.43 -15.75
N ALA A 209 6.12 -22.42 -16.18
CA ALA A 209 6.60 -23.58 -16.93
C ALA A 209 5.53 -24.12 -17.89
N LEU A 210 5.99 -24.73 -18.99
CA LEU A 210 5.18 -25.50 -19.93
C LEU A 210 5.51 -26.99 -19.77
N PRO A 211 4.56 -27.92 -19.93
CA PRO A 211 3.15 -27.73 -20.31
C PRO A 211 2.25 -27.27 -19.16
N VAL A 212 1.22 -26.48 -19.49
CA VAL A 212 0.21 -26.01 -18.51
C VAL A 212 -0.84 -27.09 -18.25
N THR A 213 -1.06 -27.39 -16.97
CA THR A 213 -2.16 -28.23 -16.47
C THR A 213 -3.10 -27.34 -15.67
N ALA A 214 -4.35 -27.79 -15.41
CA ALA A 214 -5.28 -27.04 -14.58
C ALA A 214 -4.72 -26.71 -13.18
N SER A 215 -3.78 -27.53 -12.68
CA SER A 215 -3.03 -27.35 -11.44
C SER A 215 -1.77 -26.49 -11.56
N SER A 216 -1.26 -26.21 -12.76
CA SER A 216 -0.06 -25.37 -12.97
C SER A 216 -0.33 -24.05 -13.71
N MET A 217 -1.59 -23.80 -14.09
CA MET A 217 -2.00 -22.56 -14.74
C MET A 217 -1.95 -21.39 -13.76
N ASN A 218 -1.45 -20.25 -14.25
CA ASN A 218 -1.46 -19.00 -13.50
C ASN A 218 -2.85 -18.33 -13.64
N TYR A 219 -3.65 -18.35 -12.57
CA TYR A 219 -5.01 -17.79 -12.54
C TYR A 219 -5.06 -16.29 -12.18
N VAL A 220 -3.92 -15.60 -12.14
CA VAL A 220 -3.84 -14.19 -11.77
C VAL A 220 -4.71 -13.29 -12.66
N SER A 221 -4.76 -13.56 -13.97
CA SER A 221 -5.59 -12.79 -14.91
C SER A 221 -7.08 -12.87 -14.59
N VAL A 222 -7.56 -14.03 -14.12
CA VAL A 222 -8.95 -14.24 -13.71
C VAL A 222 -9.26 -13.44 -12.44
N VAL A 223 -8.37 -13.48 -11.45
CA VAL A 223 -8.51 -12.72 -10.21
C VAL A 223 -8.57 -11.22 -10.50
N ILE A 224 -7.69 -10.72 -11.40
CA ILE A 224 -7.71 -9.33 -11.86
C ILE A 224 -9.03 -9.00 -12.55
N GLY A 225 -9.51 -9.84 -13.45
CA GLY A 225 -10.77 -9.65 -14.16
C GLY A 225 -11.95 -9.50 -13.21
N ILE A 226 -12.08 -10.40 -12.23
CA ILE A 226 -13.13 -10.32 -11.19
C ILE A 226 -13.02 -9.01 -10.42
N PHE A 227 -11.82 -8.61 -10.02
CA PHE A 227 -11.60 -7.40 -9.26
C PHE A 227 -11.95 -6.13 -10.05
N VAL A 228 -11.59 -6.06 -11.33
CA VAL A 228 -11.95 -4.94 -12.22
C VAL A 228 -13.46 -4.83 -12.37
N VAL A 229 -14.17 -5.95 -12.50
CA VAL A 229 -15.64 -5.97 -12.56
C VAL A 229 -16.23 -5.44 -11.25
N LEU A 230 -15.77 -5.93 -10.10
CA LEU A 230 -16.24 -5.46 -8.79
C LEU A 230 -15.98 -3.98 -8.57
N LEU A 231 -14.78 -3.47 -8.94
CA LEU A 231 -14.46 -2.04 -8.86
C LEU A 231 -15.34 -1.20 -9.78
N THR A 232 -15.59 -1.68 -11.00
CA THR A 232 -16.43 -0.96 -11.97
C THR A 232 -17.87 -0.88 -11.45
N LEU A 233 -18.42 -1.99 -10.95
CA LEU A 233 -19.74 -2.01 -10.32
C LEU A 233 -19.81 -1.11 -9.10
N TYR A 234 -18.77 -1.16 -8.26
CA TYR A 234 -18.65 -0.31 -7.08
C TYR A 234 -18.69 1.18 -7.45
N TRP A 235 -17.90 1.59 -8.45
CA TRP A 235 -17.87 2.96 -8.95
C TRP A 235 -19.20 3.41 -9.55
N MET A 236 -19.86 2.53 -10.31
CA MET A 236 -21.16 2.83 -10.92
C MET A 236 -22.26 3.09 -9.87
N ILE A 237 -22.21 2.38 -8.74
CA ILE A 237 -23.20 2.51 -7.66
C ILE A 237 -22.86 3.68 -6.73
N TYR A 238 -21.61 3.79 -6.28
CA TYR A 238 -21.21 4.70 -5.20
C TYR A 238 -20.41 5.93 -5.67
N GLY A 239 -19.97 5.99 -6.92
CA GLY A 239 -19.11 7.06 -7.44
C GLY A 239 -19.75 8.45 -7.38
N LYS A 240 -21.08 8.55 -7.37
CA LYS A 240 -21.81 9.82 -7.21
C LYS A 240 -21.77 10.39 -5.78
N THR A 241 -21.42 9.57 -4.79
CA THR A 241 -21.40 9.94 -3.37
C THR A 241 -20.01 10.43 -2.94
N PHE A 242 -18.99 10.23 -3.77
CA PHE A 242 -17.61 10.63 -3.48
C PHE A 242 -17.45 12.16 -3.62
N GLU A 243 -17.25 12.85 -2.49
CA GLU A 243 -17.05 14.31 -2.46
C GLU A 243 -15.59 14.72 -2.69
N GLY A 244 -14.65 13.76 -2.64
CA GLY A 244 -13.21 14.01 -2.74
C GLY A 244 -12.64 14.78 -1.54
N PRO A 245 -11.31 14.83 -1.40
CA PRO A 245 -10.66 15.55 -0.30
C PRO A 245 -10.84 17.07 -0.49
N LYS A 246 -11.45 17.73 0.50
CA LYS A 246 -11.59 19.20 0.58
C LYS A 246 -10.23 19.82 0.93
N LEU A 247 -9.35 19.93 -0.07
CA LEU A 247 -7.96 20.41 0.07
C LEU A 247 -7.89 21.79 0.73
N ASP A 248 -8.85 22.67 0.45
CA ASP A 248 -8.92 24.04 1.00
C ASP A 248 -9.02 24.06 2.54
N VAL A 249 -9.67 23.05 3.14
CA VAL A 249 -9.79 22.89 4.60
C VAL A 249 -8.53 22.24 5.18
N ILE A 250 -7.92 21.31 4.45
CA ILE A 250 -6.71 20.58 4.87
C ILE A 250 -5.46 21.47 4.80
N MET A 251 -5.38 22.37 3.82
CA MET A 251 -4.28 23.32 3.65
C MET A 251 -4.49 24.62 4.44
N GLY A 252 -5.62 24.77 5.14
CA GLY A 252 -5.88 25.93 6.01
C GLY A 252 -6.18 27.24 5.26
N GLU A 253 -6.55 27.18 3.97
CA GLU A 253 -6.84 28.37 3.16
C GLU A 253 -8.20 29.03 3.48
N ARG A 254 -9.06 28.40 4.31
CA ARG A 254 -10.27 29.02 4.88
C ARG A 254 -10.35 28.86 6.40
N PRO A 255 -9.86 29.85 7.19
CA PRO A 255 -10.01 29.86 8.64
C PRO A 255 -11.47 30.02 9.12
N ASP A 256 -12.40 30.37 8.23
CA ASP A 256 -13.80 30.67 8.58
C ASP A 256 -14.61 29.42 8.99
N PHE A 257 -14.19 28.23 8.57
CA PHE A 257 -14.88 26.98 8.94
C PHE A 257 -14.67 26.60 10.40
N PHE A 258 -13.50 26.89 10.98
CA PHE A 258 -13.24 26.66 12.40
C PHE A 258 -13.96 27.68 13.29
N LYS A 259 -14.05 28.94 12.84
CA LYS A 259 -14.86 29.97 13.52
C LYS A 259 -16.34 29.62 13.55
N ALA A 260 -16.90 29.11 12.46
CA ALA A 260 -18.31 28.71 12.41
C ALA A 260 -18.63 27.52 13.33
N SER A 261 -17.70 26.55 13.49
CA SER A 261 -17.88 25.45 14.45
C SER A 261 -17.74 25.90 15.92
N ASP A 262 -16.84 26.84 16.21
CA ASP A 262 -16.67 27.38 17.57
C ASP A 262 -17.83 28.31 17.96
N GLU A 263 -18.40 29.07 17.02
CA GLU A 263 -19.58 29.91 17.26
C GLU A 263 -20.86 29.09 17.49
N VAL A 264 -20.99 27.92 16.85
CA VAL A 264 -22.13 27.01 17.07
C VAL A 264 -21.98 26.25 18.41
N GLY A 265 -20.77 25.86 18.80
CA GLY A 265 -20.49 25.25 20.11
C GLY A 265 -20.68 26.23 21.29
N GLY A 266 -20.24 27.49 21.14
CA GLY A 266 -20.42 28.52 22.16
C GLY A 266 -21.86 29.03 22.30
N GLY A 267 -22.71 28.80 21.30
CA GLY A 267 -24.14 29.13 21.33
C GLY A 267 -24.98 28.14 22.15
N GLU A 268 -24.56 26.87 22.23
CA GLU A 268 -25.23 25.86 23.06
C GLU A 268 -24.85 25.99 24.55
N GLU A 269 -23.60 26.29 24.89
CA GLU A 269 -23.19 26.55 26.29
C GLU A 269 -23.92 27.75 26.91
N LYS A 270 -24.09 28.86 26.18
CA LYS A 270 -24.81 30.04 26.67
C LYS A 270 -26.32 29.82 26.86
N LYS A 271 -26.93 28.88 26.14
CA LYS A 271 -28.35 28.55 26.33
C LYS A 271 -28.60 27.67 27.55
N ILE A 272 -27.60 26.90 27.99
CA ILE A 272 -27.71 26.06 29.19
C ILE A 272 -27.56 26.92 30.46
N GLU A 273 -26.68 27.94 30.46
CA GLU A 273 -26.55 28.86 31.60
C GLU A 273 -27.74 29.84 31.76
N SER A 274 -28.40 30.22 30.66
CA SER A 274 -29.56 31.15 30.68
C SER A 274 -30.89 30.51 31.10
N GLY A 275 -30.96 29.18 31.26
CA GLY A 275 -32.20 28.44 31.52
C GLY A 275 -32.48 28.09 32.99
N THR A 276 -31.64 28.54 33.94
CA THR A 276 -31.70 28.10 35.35
C THR A 276 -31.89 29.24 36.36
N THR A 277 -32.69 30.25 36.00
CA THR A 277 -33.16 31.27 36.96
C THR A 277 -34.66 31.50 36.83
#